data_AF-A0A8C7LTG9-F1
#
_entry.id   AF-A0A8C7LTG9-F1
#
_cell.length_a   1.000
_cell.length_b   1.000
_cell.length_c   1.000
_cell.angle_alpha   90.00
_cell.angle_beta   90.00
_cell.angle_gamma   90.00
#
_symmetry.space_group_name_H-M   'P 1'
#
loop_
_entity.id
_entity.type
_entity.pdbx_description
1 polymer ?
#
loop_
_entity_poly.entity_id
_entity_poly.type
_entity_poly.pdbx_seq_one_letter_code
_entity_poly.pdbx_strand_id
1 'polypeptide(L)'
;MGGLQKNKYERGSATNYITRNKARKKLQLSLADFRRLCILKGIYPHEPKHKKKVNKGSTAPRTFYLLKDIRFLLHEPIVRKFIEYKVFVRKLRKAYGKAEWTAVERLRDNKPGYKLDHIIKERYPTFIDALRDIDDCYVQTITLCRRLTVEWMNYVVTSRSLRKVFISIKGIYYQAEVLGQLITWLVPYQFAHDHPTDVDYRVMATFTEMYTTLFGFINFRLYQTLNLVYPPKLDSKAESELKAEHEEDYAMDSESYLEKLSALSASLARVVATAEEEENQLDQFPADGGSFKQKEQEAQNRLFEGLKFFLNREVPRESLAFILRCFGAEVSWDKSLCIGGTYDVTDETITHQIVDRPDIDKQYINRYYIQPQWVFDSVNAKMRLPVEDYFLGVTLPPHLSPFVEEKDGDYVPPEKLKLMALQRGEKHGKIQEEEEEEEWNYDDEEDNDEVDDEDLTEEKNLKKMEDQRSQGKTLVVKVTPGKVKPWETGSVGNKVRLEKEEKAEEKRLAIMMMKKKEKYLYDKIMFGKKRTTREVSTLHSTPA
;
A
#
# COMPACT_ATOMS: atom_id res chain seq x y z
N MET A 1 28.40 -53.68 -24.85
CA MET A 1 28.30 -52.37 -25.54
C MET A 1 28.60 -51.24 -24.56
N GLY A 2 29.85 -50.75 -24.53
CA GLY A 2 30.21 -49.59 -23.71
C GLY A 2 29.77 -48.30 -24.41
N GLY A 3 28.83 -47.56 -23.82
CA GLY A 3 28.42 -46.27 -24.38
C GLY A 3 29.59 -45.29 -24.42
N LEU A 4 29.69 -44.50 -25.50
CA LEU A 4 30.69 -43.45 -25.70
C LEU A 4 30.87 -42.59 -24.43
N GLN A 5 32.13 -42.29 -24.09
CA GLN A 5 32.50 -41.50 -22.93
C GLN A 5 31.79 -40.14 -22.99
N LYS A 6 30.92 -39.88 -22.02
CA LYS A 6 30.09 -38.68 -22.00
C LYS A 6 30.93 -37.48 -21.57
N ASN A 7 30.82 -36.38 -22.31
CA ASN A 7 31.50 -35.14 -21.98
C ASN A 7 31.02 -34.58 -20.63
N LYS A 8 31.94 -33.98 -19.87
CA LYS A 8 31.63 -33.35 -18.58
C LYS A 8 30.69 -32.17 -18.78
N TYR A 9 29.74 -32.01 -17.85
CA TYR A 9 28.75 -30.91 -17.81
C TYR A 9 27.67 -30.90 -18.90
N GLU A 10 27.54 -31.98 -19.68
CA GLU A 10 26.48 -32.13 -20.70
C GLU A 10 25.22 -32.84 -20.18
N ARG A 11 25.21 -33.32 -18.94
CA ARG A 11 24.05 -33.98 -18.31
C ARG A 11 23.92 -33.63 -16.83
N GLY A 12 22.72 -33.84 -16.29
CA GLY A 12 22.40 -33.66 -14.87
C GLY A 12 22.15 -32.21 -14.49
N SER A 13 22.44 -31.84 -13.24
CA SER A 13 22.15 -30.49 -12.73
C SER A 13 22.81 -29.37 -13.56
N ALA A 14 23.93 -29.64 -14.23
CA ALA A 14 24.63 -28.66 -15.06
C ALA A 14 23.82 -28.17 -16.28
N THR A 15 22.90 -28.98 -16.81
CA THR A 15 22.03 -28.60 -17.95
C THR A 15 20.74 -27.93 -17.52
N ASN A 16 20.34 -28.09 -16.26
CA ASN A 16 19.06 -27.57 -15.76
C ASN A 16 19.10 -26.07 -15.50
N TYR A 17 20.28 -25.51 -15.27
CA TYR A 17 20.47 -24.11 -14.91
C TYR A 17 21.23 -23.34 -15.99
N ILE A 18 20.93 -22.06 -16.10
CA ILE A 18 21.62 -21.12 -16.97
C ILE A 18 21.98 -19.85 -16.19
N THR A 19 23.21 -19.38 -16.32
CA THR A 19 23.64 -18.12 -15.68
C THR A 19 22.90 -16.92 -16.29
N ARG A 20 22.61 -15.89 -15.49
CA ARG A 20 21.97 -14.64 -15.94
C ARG A 20 22.53 -14.07 -17.25
N ASN A 21 23.87 -14.01 -17.37
CA ASN A 21 24.52 -13.45 -18.57
C ASN A 21 24.25 -14.28 -19.84
N LYS A 22 24.17 -15.60 -19.71
CA LYS A 22 23.84 -16.50 -20.83
C LYS A 22 22.35 -16.42 -21.18
N ALA A 23 21.48 -16.37 -20.17
CA ALA A 23 20.03 -16.19 -20.39
C ALA A 23 19.73 -14.90 -21.15
N ARG A 24 20.30 -13.77 -20.69
CA ARG A 24 20.19 -12.47 -21.36
C ARG A 24 20.65 -12.52 -22.83
N LYS A 25 21.80 -13.14 -23.10
CA LYS A 25 22.33 -13.29 -24.47
C LYS A 25 21.41 -14.14 -25.34
N LYS A 26 20.84 -15.21 -24.79
CA LYS A 26 19.91 -16.11 -25.51
C LYS A 26 18.61 -15.41 -25.91
N LEU A 27 18.07 -14.56 -25.03
CA LEU A 27 16.86 -13.76 -25.31
C LEU A 27 17.14 -12.48 -26.10
N GLN A 28 18.41 -12.13 -26.35
CA GLN A 28 18.84 -10.90 -27.02
C GLN A 28 18.37 -9.59 -26.36
N LEU A 29 18.08 -9.63 -25.06
CA LEU A 29 17.58 -8.50 -24.28
C LEU A 29 18.70 -7.73 -23.57
N SER A 30 18.41 -6.47 -23.18
CA SER A 30 19.29 -5.74 -22.25
C SER A 30 19.15 -6.31 -20.83
N LEU A 31 20.02 -5.90 -19.89
CA LEU A 31 19.88 -6.36 -18.50
C LEU A 31 18.60 -5.81 -17.85
N ALA A 32 18.22 -4.58 -18.18
CA ALA A 32 17.02 -3.94 -17.66
C ALA A 32 15.76 -4.64 -18.19
N ASP A 33 15.69 -4.87 -19.51
CA ASP A 33 14.54 -5.54 -20.12
C ASP A 33 14.43 -7.00 -19.69
N PHE A 34 15.56 -7.68 -19.49
CA PHE A 34 15.58 -9.04 -18.94
C PHE A 34 15.00 -9.08 -17.51
N ARG A 35 15.41 -8.14 -16.65
CA ARG A 35 14.84 -8.03 -15.28
C ARG A 35 13.35 -7.74 -15.32
N ARG A 36 12.91 -6.79 -16.16
CA ARG A 36 11.49 -6.46 -16.36
C ARG A 36 10.70 -7.69 -16.79
N LEU A 37 11.18 -8.43 -17.78
CA LEU A 37 10.51 -9.64 -18.26
C LEU A 37 10.40 -10.71 -17.17
N CYS A 38 11.48 -10.92 -16.40
CA CYS A 38 11.47 -11.86 -15.28
C CYS A 38 10.43 -11.47 -14.21
N ILE A 39 10.31 -10.18 -13.89
CA ILE A 39 9.32 -9.67 -12.94
C ILE A 39 7.90 -9.92 -13.46
N LEU A 40 7.63 -9.51 -14.71
CA LEU A 40 6.30 -9.66 -15.32
C LEU A 40 5.82 -11.12 -15.33
N LYS A 41 6.69 -12.08 -15.65
CA LYS A 41 6.34 -13.52 -15.67
C LYS A 41 6.55 -14.24 -14.34
N GLY A 42 6.99 -13.56 -13.29
CA GLY A 42 7.26 -14.18 -11.98
C GLY A 42 8.38 -15.22 -11.99
N ILE A 43 9.44 -15.00 -12.76
CA ILE A 43 10.60 -15.91 -12.83
C ILE A 43 11.70 -15.43 -11.90
N TYR A 44 11.99 -16.25 -10.91
CA TYR A 44 12.96 -15.95 -9.85
C TYR A 44 14.32 -16.61 -10.10
N PRO A 45 15.40 -16.01 -9.59
CA PRO A 45 16.69 -16.68 -9.56
C PRO A 45 16.65 -17.89 -8.62
N HIS A 46 17.33 -18.98 -9.00
CA HIS A 46 17.42 -20.19 -8.20
C HIS A 46 18.84 -20.48 -7.74
N GLU A 47 18.95 -21.00 -6.51
CA GLU A 47 20.20 -21.51 -5.98
C GLU A 47 20.36 -23.02 -6.29
N PRO A 48 21.33 -23.43 -7.11
CA PRO A 48 21.52 -24.84 -7.40
C PRO A 48 22.16 -25.56 -6.21
N LYS A 49 21.63 -26.74 -5.84
CA LYS A 49 22.17 -27.62 -4.78
C LYS A 49 23.68 -27.89 -4.93
N HIS A 50 24.17 -28.03 -6.17
CA HIS A 50 25.59 -28.26 -6.46
C HIS A 50 26.20 -27.13 -7.31
N LYS A 51 26.54 -26.00 -6.65
CA LYS A 51 27.10 -24.78 -7.28
C LYS A 51 28.33 -25.06 -8.16
N LYS A 52 29.28 -25.88 -7.68
CA LYS A 52 30.49 -26.26 -8.44
C LYS A 52 30.19 -27.01 -9.74
N LYS A 53 29.23 -27.95 -9.74
CA LYS A 53 28.86 -28.72 -10.95
C LYS A 53 28.19 -27.83 -11.98
N VAL A 54 27.31 -26.93 -11.56
CA VAL A 54 26.56 -26.03 -12.45
C VAL A 54 27.46 -24.93 -13.03
N ASN A 55 28.40 -24.42 -12.24
CA ASN A 55 29.30 -23.36 -12.66
C ASN A 55 30.62 -23.88 -13.28
N LYS A 56 30.60 -25.10 -13.82
CA LYS A 56 31.75 -25.74 -14.50
C LYS A 56 33.05 -25.70 -13.67
N GLY A 57 32.95 -26.00 -12.38
CA GLY A 57 34.07 -26.04 -11.44
C GLY A 57 34.30 -24.75 -10.64
N SER A 58 33.70 -23.62 -11.01
CA SER A 58 33.90 -22.35 -10.30
C SER A 58 32.99 -22.18 -9.08
N THR A 59 33.52 -21.64 -7.98
CA THR A 59 32.77 -21.30 -6.76
C THR A 59 32.26 -19.85 -6.75
N ALA A 60 32.51 -19.07 -7.80
CA ALA A 60 32.13 -17.66 -7.83
C ALA A 60 30.60 -17.46 -7.67
N PRO A 61 30.16 -16.46 -6.89
CA PRO A 61 28.75 -16.18 -6.70
C PRO A 61 28.13 -15.73 -8.02
N ARG A 62 27.18 -16.51 -8.52
CA ARG A 62 26.47 -16.25 -9.77
C ARG A 62 24.99 -16.51 -9.60
N THR A 63 24.20 -15.65 -10.21
CA THR A 63 22.75 -15.83 -10.31
C THR A 63 22.42 -16.84 -11.41
N PHE A 64 21.69 -17.89 -11.05
CA PHE A 64 21.22 -18.92 -11.97
C PHE A 64 19.70 -18.83 -12.13
N TYR A 65 19.23 -19.20 -13.31
CA TYR A 65 17.82 -19.38 -13.65
C TYR A 65 17.63 -20.80 -14.17
N LEU A 66 16.42 -21.34 -14.10
CA LEU A 66 16.13 -22.62 -14.73
C LEU A 66 16.08 -22.46 -16.26
N LEU A 67 16.65 -23.44 -16.96
CA LEU A 67 16.71 -23.41 -18.41
C LEU A 67 15.31 -23.57 -19.03
N LYS A 68 14.40 -24.29 -18.34
CA LYS A 68 12.99 -24.45 -18.74
C LYS A 68 12.29 -23.09 -18.78
N ASP A 69 12.43 -22.28 -17.74
CA ASP A 69 11.80 -20.95 -17.64
C ASP A 69 12.33 -20.00 -18.72
N ILE A 70 13.63 -20.03 -19.00
CA ILE A 70 14.21 -19.22 -20.09
C ILE A 70 13.74 -19.69 -21.47
N ARG A 71 13.44 -20.98 -21.65
CA ARG A 71 12.80 -21.47 -22.89
C ARG A 71 11.36 -20.95 -22.99
N PHE A 72 10.61 -20.97 -21.89
CA PHE A 72 9.26 -20.42 -21.83
C PHE A 72 9.26 -18.92 -22.20
N LEU A 73 10.17 -18.13 -21.62
CA LEU A 73 10.34 -16.71 -21.95
C LEU A 73 10.63 -16.43 -23.43
N LEU A 74 11.23 -17.37 -24.16
CA LEU A 74 11.57 -17.17 -25.57
C LEU A 74 10.33 -17.06 -26.45
N HIS A 75 9.24 -17.71 -26.05
CA HIS A 75 7.97 -17.72 -26.79
C HIS A 75 7.02 -16.59 -26.36
N GLU A 76 7.43 -15.74 -25.41
CA GLU A 76 6.61 -14.63 -24.93
C GLU A 76 6.51 -13.50 -25.96
N PRO A 77 5.29 -13.02 -26.28
CA PRO A 77 5.11 -11.98 -27.30
C PRO A 77 5.73 -10.63 -26.89
N ILE A 78 5.86 -10.37 -25.59
CA ILE A 78 6.46 -9.13 -25.05
C ILE A 78 7.94 -9.01 -25.41
N VAL A 79 8.66 -10.11 -25.58
CA VAL A 79 10.06 -10.10 -26.02
C VAL A 79 10.18 -9.39 -27.37
N ARG A 80 9.26 -9.70 -28.30
CA ARG A 80 9.21 -9.05 -29.62
C ARG A 80 8.90 -7.57 -29.50
N LYS A 81 8.00 -7.19 -28.59
CA LYS A 81 7.67 -5.78 -28.31
C LYS A 81 8.84 -4.98 -27.75
N PHE A 82 9.68 -5.56 -26.90
CA PHE A 82 10.92 -4.90 -26.45
C PHE A 82 11.91 -4.68 -27.59
N ILE A 83 12.00 -5.62 -28.53
CA ILE A 83 12.84 -5.46 -29.73
C ILE A 83 12.28 -4.35 -30.63
N GLU A 84 10.98 -4.33 -30.88
CA GLU A 84 10.28 -3.27 -31.63
C GLU A 84 10.50 -1.89 -30.99
N TYR A 85 10.37 -1.78 -29.67
CA TYR A 85 10.64 -0.55 -28.93
C TYR A 85 12.08 -0.08 -29.09
N LYS A 86 13.06 -0.99 -29.06
CA LYS A 86 14.46 -0.64 -29.28
C LYS A 86 14.72 -0.15 -30.71
N VAL A 87 14.05 -0.73 -31.70
CA VAL A 87 14.10 -0.24 -33.10
C VAL A 87 13.46 1.14 -33.20
N PHE A 88 12.31 1.34 -32.55
CA PHE A 88 11.64 2.64 -32.45
C PHE A 88 12.57 3.72 -31.87
N VAL A 89 13.22 3.47 -30.72
CA VAL A 89 14.17 4.41 -30.10
C VAL A 89 15.34 4.74 -31.03
N ARG A 90 15.84 3.76 -31.80
CA ARG A 90 16.90 4.01 -32.80
C ARG A 90 16.41 4.90 -33.96
N LYS A 91 15.20 4.65 -34.47
CA LYS A 91 14.59 5.47 -35.53
C LYS A 91 14.34 6.90 -35.03
N LEU A 92 13.79 7.05 -33.83
CA LEU A 92 13.55 8.33 -33.19
C LEU A 92 14.86 9.11 -33.01
N ARG A 93 15.92 8.48 -32.47
CA ARG A 93 17.23 9.13 -32.34
C ARG A 93 17.83 9.56 -33.68
N LYS A 94 17.61 8.78 -34.76
CA LYS A 94 18.05 9.12 -36.10
C LYS A 94 17.29 10.34 -36.65
N ALA A 95 15.97 10.39 -36.47
CA ALA A 95 15.14 11.53 -36.89
C ALA A 95 15.51 12.82 -36.13
N TYR A 96 15.69 12.72 -34.81
CA TYR A 96 16.21 13.83 -33.99
C TYR A 96 17.58 14.32 -34.45
N GLY A 97 18.53 13.40 -34.70
CA GLY A 97 19.87 13.76 -35.17
C GLY A 97 19.89 14.42 -36.55
N LYS A 98 18.83 14.26 -37.33
CA LYS A 98 18.62 14.92 -38.63
C LYS A 98 17.74 16.18 -38.54
N ALA A 99 17.23 16.53 -37.35
CA ALA A 99 16.26 17.60 -37.15
C ALA A 99 14.96 17.48 -37.99
N GLU A 100 14.55 16.26 -38.33
CA GLU A 100 13.29 16.00 -39.05
C GLU A 100 12.10 15.95 -38.05
N TRP A 101 11.60 17.11 -37.62
CA TRP A 101 10.59 17.23 -36.54
C TRP A 101 9.26 16.53 -36.85
N THR A 102 8.75 16.63 -38.08
CA THR A 102 7.52 15.95 -38.51
C THR A 102 7.66 14.43 -38.48
N ALA A 103 8.84 13.89 -38.79
CA ALA A 103 9.10 12.45 -38.67
C ALA A 103 9.20 12.01 -37.20
N VAL A 104 9.74 12.86 -36.33
CA VAL A 104 9.78 12.61 -34.88
C VAL A 104 8.37 12.52 -34.30
N GLU A 105 7.49 13.44 -34.66
CA GLU A 105 6.10 13.47 -34.18
C GLU A 105 5.33 12.23 -34.61
N ARG A 106 5.36 11.90 -35.92
CA ARG A 106 4.76 10.65 -36.44
C ARG A 106 5.30 9.41 -35.76
N LEU A 107 6.59 9.38 -35.43
CA LEU A 107 7.18 8.26 -34.70
C LEU A 107 6.66 8.22 -33.25
N ARG A 108 6.57 9.38 -32.57
CA ARG A 108 6.01 9.48 -31.20
C ARG A 108 4.58 8.95 -31.13
N ASP A 109 3.74 9.29 -32.09
CA ASP A 109 2.35 8.79 -32.15
C ASP A 109 2.30 7.27 -32.35
N ASN A 110 3.22 6.73 -33.14
CA ASN A 110 3.35 5.29 -33.39
C ASN A 110 4.24 4.56 -32.37
N LYS A 111 4.31 5.05 -31.13
CA LYS A 111 5.09 4.42 -30.06
C LYS A 111 4.57 2.99 -29.81
N PRO A 112 5.42 1.96 -29.92
CA PRO A 112 4.99 0.58 -29.70
C PRO A 112 4.72 0.36 -28.20
N GLY A 113 3.45 0.16 -27.85
CA GLY A 113 3.01 -0.31 -26.54
C GLY A 113 2.86 -1.83 -26.51
N TYR A 114 2.86 -2.39 -25.31
CA TYR A 114 2.44 -3.78 -25.07
C TYR A 114 1.40 -3.79 -23.96
N LYS A 115 0.60 -4.86 -23.90
CA LYS A 115 -0.41 -5.10 -22.87
C LYS A 115 0.01 -6.28 -21.99
N LEU A 116 -0.37 -6.24 -20.71
CA LEU A 116 -0.05 -7.27 -19.73
C LEU A 116 -1.20 -8.28 -19.51
N ASP A 117 -2.32 -8.09 -20.19
CA ASP A 117 -3.59 -8.81 -20.01
C ASP A 117 -3.41 -10.35 -20.08
N HIS A 118 -2.65 -10.83 -21.06
CA HIS A 118 -2.38 -12.26 -21.23
C HIS A 118 -1.51 -12.83 -20.11
N ILE A 119 -0.52 -12.08 -19.64
CA ILE A 119 0.33 -12.53 -18.53
C ILE A 119 -0.48 -12.65 -17.25
N ILE A 120 -1.34 -11.67 -16.97
CA ILE A 120 -2.17 -11.69 -15.76
C ILE A 120 -3.08 -12.91 -15.78
N LYS A 121 -3.77 -13.18 -16.89
CA LYS A 121 -4.64 -14.34 -17.03
C LYS A 121 -3.91 -15.68 -16.92
N GLU A 122 -2.66 -15.74 -17.40
CA GLU A 122 -1.82 -16.93 -17.26
C GLU A 122 -1.31 -17.12 -15.82
N ARG A 123 -0.95 -16.03 -15.14
CA ARG A 123 -0.41 -16.07 -13.77
C ARG A 123 -1.50 -16.35 -12.74
N TYR A 124 -2.72 -15.85 -12.96
CA TYR A 124 -3.87 -16.03 -12.09
C TYR A 124 -5.02 -16.67 -12.89
N PRO A 125 -5.04 -18.02 -12.99
CA PRO A 125 -6.10 -18.73 -13.71
C PRO A 125 -7.48 -18.55 -13.08
N THR A 126 -7.53 -18.43 -11.75
CA THR A 126 -8.75 -18.15 -11.01
C THR A 126 -8.74 -16.75 -10.42
N PHE A 127 -9.93 -16.22 -10.17
CA PHE A 127 -10.08 -14.90 -9.57
C PHE A 127 -9.65 -14.85 -8.11
N ILE A 128 -9.86 -15.96 -7.38
CA ILE A 128 -9.47 -16.06 -5.99
C ILE A 128 -7.94 -16.01 -5.87
N ASP A 129 -7.22 -16.64 -6.80
CA ASP A 129 -5.75 -16.54 -6.86
C ASP A 129 -5.28 -15.09 -7.08
N ALA A 130 -6.00 -14.32 -7.91
CA ALA A 130 -5.73 -12.91 -8.12
C ALA A 130 -5.99 -12.07 -6.86
N LEU A 131 -7.08 -12.35 -6.13
CA LEU A 131 -7.43 -11.67 -4.88
C LEU A 131 -6.39 -11.91 -3.77
N ARG A 132 -5.83 -13.11 -3.69
CA ARG A 132 -4.83 -13.48 -2.67
C ARG A 132 -3.49 -12.75 -2.81
N ASP A 133 -3.15 -12.25 -4.01
CA ASP A 133 -1.87 -11.58 -4.29
C ASP A 133 -2.00 -10.05 -4.26
N ILE A 134 -3.10 -9.50 -3.71
CA ILE A 134 -3.37 -8.06 -3.63
C ILE A 134 -2.59 -7.36 -2.51
N ASP A 135 -2.24 -8.07 -1.44
CA ASP A 135 -1.76 -7.47 -0.18
C ASP A 135 -0.53 -6.52 -0.36
N ASP A 136 0.28 -6.73 -1.41
CA ASP A 136 1.50 -5.94 -1.71
C ASP A 136 1.31 -4.76 -2.71
N CYS A 137 0.09 -4.47 -3.16
CA CYS A 137 -0.16 -3.60 -4.32
C CYS A 137 -0.12 -2.08 -4.05
N TYR A 138 -0.23 -1.64 -2.79
CA TYR A 138 -0.57 -0.25 -2.44
C TYR A 138 0.62 0.71 -2.46
N VAL A 139 1.15 0.99 -3.66
CA VAL A 139 2.20 2.00 -3.84
C VAL A 139 1.58 3.25 -4.50
N GLN A 140 1.33 4.30 -3.71
CA GLN A 140 0.59 5.52 -4.08
C GLN A 140 1.31 6.49 -5.04
N THR A 141 2.42 6.09 -5.66
CA THR A 141 3.35 6.99 -6.35
C THR A 141 2.89 7.41 -7.75
N ILE A 142 1.85 6.78 -8.31
CA ILE A 142 1.37 7.05 -9.67
C ILE A 142 -0.13 7.39 -9.61
N THR A 143 -0.56 8.37 -10.41
CA THR A 143 -1.97 8.80 -10.55
C THR A 143 -2.92 7.62 -10.74
N LEU A 144 -2.56 6.68 -11.60
CA LEU A 144 -3.30 5.46 -11.83
C LEU A 144 -3.46 4.62 -10.55
N CYS A 145 -2.40 4.47 -9.74
CA CYS A 145 -2.47 3.74 -8.48
C CYS A 145 -3.45 4.42 -7.51
N ARG A 146 -3.41 5.75 -7.41
CA ARG A 146 -4.32 6.51 -6.54
C ARG A 146 -5.77 6.29 -6.93
N ARG A 147 -6.08 6.42 -8.23
CA ARG A 147 -7.41 6.15 -8.77
C ARG A 147 -7.85 4.73 -8.43
N LEU A 148 -7.04 3.72 -8.76
CA LEU A 148 -7.35 2.32 -8.47
C LEU A 148 -7.61 2.08 -6.97
N THR A 149 -6.81 2.65 -6.07
CA THR A 149 -7.04 2.56 -4.62
C THR A 149 -8.38 3.17 -4.19
N VAL A 150 -8.79 4.31 -4.77
CA VAL A 150 -10.10 4.91 -4.49
C VAL A 150 -11.22 4.01 -4.98
N GLU A 151 -11.11 3.47 -6.19
CA GLU A 151 -12.08 2.51 -6.73
C GLU A 151 -12.23 1.28 -5.80
N TRP A 152 -11.13 0.79 -5.24
CA TRP A 152 -11.16 -0.28 -4.24
C TRP A 152 -11.84 0.13 -2.94
N MET A 153 -11.46 1.28 -2.38
CA MET A 153 -12.09 1.78 -1.15
C MET A 153 -13.59 1.98 -1.35
N ASN A 154 -14.01 2.50 -2.50
CA ASN A 154 -15.42 2.66 -2.85
C ASN A 154 -16.16 1.32 -2.98
N TYR A 155 -15.52 0.31 -3.55
CA TYR A 155 -16.05 -1.05 -3.55
C TYR A 155 -16.24 -1.58 -2.12
N VAL A 156 -15.26 -1.41 -1.23
CA VAL A 156 -15.35 -1.85 0.18
C VAL A 156 -16.45 -1.12 0.93
N VAL A 157 -16.61 0.19 0.70
CA VAL A 157 -17.71 0.99 1.26
C VAL A 157 -19.08 0.48 0.79
N THR A 158 -19.24 0.26 -0.52
CA THR A 158 -20.52 -0.16 -1.10
C THR A 158 -20.88 -1.59 -0.70
N SER A 159 -19.88 -2.48 -0.65
CA SER A 159 -20.04 -3.88 -0.24
C SER A 159 -20.17 -4.08 1.27
N ARG A 160 -19.84 -3.05 2.08
CA ARG A 160 -19.77 -3.11 3.56
C ARG A 160 -18.99 -4.34 4.06
N SER A 161 -17.82 -4.58 3.47
CA SER A 161 -17.01 -5.79 3.68
C SER A 161 -15.86 -5.62 4.67
N LEU A 162 -15.70 -4.44 5.27
CA LEU A 162 -14.64 -4.17 6.27
C LEU A 162 -14.89 -4.99 7.55
N ARG A 163 -13.82 -5.52 8.14
CA ARG A 163 -13.88 -6.41 9.32
C ARG A 163 -13.03 -5.95 10.49
N LYS A 164 -11.76 -5.65 10.26
CA LYS A 164 -10.80 -5.24 11.30
C LYS A 164 -10.07 -3.99 10.85
N VAL A 165 -9.76 -3.11 11.80
CA VAL A 165 -8.97 -1.91 11.56
C VAL A 165 -7.95 -1.75 12.67
N PHE A 166 -6.71 -1.39 12.35
CA PHE A 166 -5.69 -1.18 13.37
C PHE A 166 -4.78 0.00 13.04
N ILE A 167 -4.58 0.86 14.01
CA ILE A 167 -3.68 2.01 13.90
C ILE A 167 -2.29 1.58 14.39
N SER A 168 -1.29 1.69 13.52
CA SER A 168 0.10 1.42 13.86
C SER A 168 0.96 2.65 13.60
N ILE A 169 2.22 2.61 14.05
CA ILE A 169 3.23 3.63 13.76
C ILE A 169 3.52 3.71 12.25
N LYS A 170 3.42 2.58 11.53
CA LYS A 170 3.67 2.52 10.08
C LYS A 170 2.53 3.10 9.23
N GLY A 171 1.32 3.16 9.77
CA GLY A 171 0.11 3.47 9.04
C GLY A 171 -1.08 2.72 9.60
N ILE A 172 -2.17 2.67 8.83
CA ILE A 172 -3.43 2.07 9.22
C ILE A 172 -3.63 0.77 8.44
N TYR A 173 -3.80 -0.32 9.18
CA TYR A 173 -4.13 -1.63 8.64
C TYR A 173 -5.64 -1.78 8.53
N TYR A 174 -6.10 -2.22 7.36
CA TYR A 174 -7.49 -2.56 7.09
C TYR A 174 -7.57 -4.02 6.70
N GLN A 175 -8.59 -4.72 7.20
CA GLN A 175 -8.92 -6.06 6.74
C GLN A 175 -10.36 -6.09 6.24
N ALA A 176 -10.56 -6.55 5.00
CA ALA A 176 -11.88 -6.76 4.42
C ALA A 176 -12.05 -8.20 3.94
N GLU A 177 -13.29 -8.66 3.96
CA GLU A 177 -13.68 -9.99 3.50
C GLU A 177 -14.34 -9.88 2.12
N VAL A 178 -13.63 -10.27 1.08
CA VAL A 178 -14.10 -10.19 -0.31
C VAL A 178 -14.21 -11.59 -0.88
N LEU A 179 -15.43 -12.02 -1.23
CA LEU A 179 -15.73 -13.36 -1.77
C LEU A 179 -15.15 -14.51 -0.91
N GLY A 180 -15.21 -14.37 0.41
CA GLY A 180 -14.70 -15.37 1.38
C GLY A 180 -13.18 -15.36 1.57
N GLN A 181 -12.45 -14.43 0.95
CA GLN A 181 -11.02 -14.22 1.19
C GLN A 181 -10.82 -12.99 2.09
N LEU A 182 -10.07 -13.17 3.17
CA LEU A 182 -9.62 -12.06 4.01
C LEU A 182 -8.41 -11.40 3.33
N ILE A 183 -8.52 -10.10 3.07
CA ILE A 183 -7.48 -9.28 2.43
C ILE A 183 -7.07 -8.22 3.43
N THR A 184 -5.78 -8.10 3.70
CA THR A 184 -5.25 -7.16 4.70
C THR A 184 -4.25 -6.22 4.05
N TRP A 185 -4.52 -4.92 4.08
CA TRP A 185 -3.64 -3.93 3.47
C TRP A 185 -3.30 -2.79 4.41
N LEU A 186 -2.13 -2.20 4.17
CA LEU A 186 -1.60 -1.07 4.91
C LEU A 186 -1.77 0.21 4.10
N VAL A 187 -2.40 1.22 4.68
CA VAL A 187 -2.39 2.59 4.17
C VAL A 187 -1.39 3.41 4.98
N PRO A 188 -0.27 3.86 4.40
CA PRO A 188 0.69 4.69 5.11
C PRO A 188 0.09 6.06 5.42
N TYR A 189 0.55 6.68 6.51
CA TYR A 189 0.22 8.08 6.77
C TYR A 189 0.75 8.98 5.67
N GLN A 190 0.02 10.05 5.38
CA GLN A 190 0.39 11.02 4.34
C GLN A 190 1.47 12.00 4.81
N PHE A 191 2.58 11.47 5.32
CA PHE A 191 3.75 12.27 5.66
C PHE A 191 4.63 12.48 4.43
N ALA A 192 5.37 13.59 4.42
CA ALA A 192 6.43 13.81 3.44
C ALA A 192 7.55 12.79 3.69
N HIS A 193 7.60 11.75 2.87
CA HIS A 193 8.64 10.73 2.96
C HIS A 193 9.85 11.16 2.11
N ASP A 194 11.04 11.05 2.70
CA ASP A 194 12.28 11.15 1.94
C ASP A 194 12.44 9.92 1.06
N HIS A 195 12.86 10.14 -0.20
CA HIS A 195 13.03 9.07 -1.17
C HIS A 195 14.43 8.45 -1.02
N PRO A 196 14.58 7.25 -0.43
CA PRO A 196 15.89 6.66 -0.21
C PRO A 196 16.57 6.36 -1.55
N THR A 197 17.85 6.75 -1.68
CA THR A 197 18.62 6.52 -2.91
C THR A 197 19.05 5.07 -3.12
N ASP A 198 18.92 4.23 -2.09
CA ASP A 198 19.35 2.83 -2.11
C ASP A 198 18.33 1.90 -2.80
N VAL A 199 17.10 2.38 -3.03
CA VAL A 199 16.03 1.62 -3.67
C VAL A 199 16.07 1.79 -5.19
N ASP A 200 16.05 0.67 -5.92
CA ASP A 200 15.96 0.68 -7.39
C ASP A 200 14.52 0.89 -7.85
N TYR A 201 14.11 2.16 -7.98
CA TYR A 201 12.78 2.55 -8.45
C TYR A 201 12.43 2.01 -9.85
N ARG A 202 13.40 1.63 -10.68
CA ARG A 202 13.10 1.03 -11.99
C ARG A 202 12.53 -0.37 -11.85
N VAL A 203 13.01 -1.12 -10.86
CA VAL A 203 12.46 -2.44 -10.53
C VAL A 203 11.08 -2.26 -9.92
N MET A 204 10.92 -1.35 -8.96
CA MET A 204 9.62 -1.05 -8.35
C MET A 204 8.57 -0.62 -9.39
N ALA A 205 8.92 0.25 -10.33
CA ALA A 205 8.01 0.67 -11.40
C ALA A 205 7.49 -0.50 -12.24
N THR A 206 8.29 -1.55 -12.45
CA THR A 206 7.82 -2.74 -13.20
C THR A 206 6.86 -3.61 -12.40
N PHE A 207 7.02 -3.68 -11.08
CA PHE A 207 6.01 -4.29 -10.20
C PHE A 207 4.73 -3.45 -10.20
N THR A 208 4.84 -2.13 -10.03
CA THR A 208 3.68 -1.23 -10.05
C THR A 208 2.91 -1.32 -11.37
N GLU A 209 3.59 -1.42 -12.51
CA GLU A 209 2.95 -1.63 -13.82
C GLU A 209 2.14 -2.94 -13.86
N MET A 210 2.69 -4.04 -13.34
CA MET A 210 1.97 -5.31 -13.26
C MET A 210 0.76 -5.22 -12.33
N TYR A 211 0.99 -4.74 -11.12
CA TYR A 211 -0.03 -4.66 -10.08
C TYR A 211 -1.17 -3.70 -10.46
N THR A 212 -0.89 -2.57 -11.09
CA THR A 212 -1.95 -1.67 -11.61
C THR A 212 -2.83 -2.35 -12.64
N THR A 213 -2.24 -3.12 -13.57
CA THR A 213 -3.04 -3.89 -14.54
C THR A 213 -3.84 -5.01 -13.88
N LEU A 214 -3.26 -5.72 -12.89
CA LEU A 214 -3.95 -6.75 -12.11
C LEU A 214 -5.15 -6.17 -11.37
N PHE A 215 -4.92 -5.10 -10.63
CA PHE A 215 -5.92 -4.43 -9.81
C PHE A 215 -7.06 -3.84 -10.65
N GLY A 216 -6.75 -3.34 -11.85
CA GLY A 216 -7.77 -2.92 -12.81
C GLY A 216 -8.70 -4.07 -13.25
N PHE A 217 -8.20 -5.29 -13.46
CA PHE A 217 -9.05 -6.46 -13.73
C PHE A 217 -9.88 -6.86 -12.52
N ILE A 218 -9.31 -6.73 -11.33
CA ILE A 218 -9.99 -7.05 -10.07
C ILE A 218 -11.15 -6.10 -9.84
N ASN A 219 -10.89 -4.78 -9.84
CA ASN A 219 -11.94 -3.77 -9.70
C ASN A 219 -13.03 -3.96 -10.76
N PHE A 220 -12.66 -4.18 -12.04
CA PHE A 220 -13.64 -4.43 -13.09
C PHE A 220 -14.62 -5.56 -12.74
N ARG A 221 -14.11 -6.72 -12.29
CA ARG A 221 -14.95 -7.87 -11.93
C ARG A 221 -15.73 -7.64 -10.63
N LEU A 222 -15.15 -6.98 -9.65
CA LEU A 222 -15.81 -6.67 -8.38
C LEU A 222 -16.98 -5.71 -8.58
N TYR A 223 -16.80 -4.66 -9.39
CA TYR A 223 -17.86 -3.73 -9.75
C TYR A 223 -18.98 -4.41 -10.53
N GLN A 224 -18.64 -5.28 -11.48
CA GLN A 224 -19.64 -6.09 -12.18
C GLN A 224 -20.43 -7.01 -11.25
N THR A 225 -19.79 -7.55 -10.21
CA THR A 225 -20.46 -8.41 -9.21
C THR A 225 -21.48 -7.62 -8.39
N LEU A 226 -21.27 -6.31 -8.18
CA LEU A 226 -22.21 -5.40 -7.52
C LEU A 226 -23.14 -4.66 -8.48
N ASN A 227 -23.18 -5.03 -9.77
CA ASN A 227 -23.95 -4.35 -10.81
C ASN A 227 -23.64 -2.84 -10.94
N LEU A 228 -22.40 -2.43 -10.67
CA LEU A 228 -21.91 -1.06 -10.80
C LEU A 228 -21.22 -0.85 -12.16
N VAL A 229 -21.31 0.37 -12.69
CA VAL A 229 -20.64 0.73 -13.93
C VAL A 229 -19.13 0.82 -13.69
N TYR A 230 -18.32 0.22 -14.58
CA TYR A 230 -16.86 0.34 -14.55
C TYR A 230 -16.32 0.94 -15.86
N PRO A 231 -15.43 1.95 -15.82
CA PRO A 231 -14.96 2.69 -14.64
C PRO A 231 -16.07 3.36 -13.83
N PRO A 232 -15.90 3.53 -12.50
CA PRO A 232 -16.93 4.15 -11.67
C PRO A 232 -17.25 5.55 -12.16
N LYS A 233 -18.54 5.81 -12.30
CA LYS A 233 -19.10 7.13 -12.50
C LYS A 233 -19.94 7.48 -11.29
N LEU A 234 -19.96 8.76 -10.93
CA LEU A 234 -20.88 9.26 -9.91
C LEU A 234 -22.31 9.14 -10.44
N ASP A 235 -23.27 8.92 -9.55
CA ASP A 235 -24.68 8.94 -9.94
C ASP A 235 -25.09 10.34 -10.44
N SER A 236 -25.99 10.41 -11.42
CA SER A 236 -26.45 11.63 -12.07
C SER A 236 -26.97 12.71 -11.10
N LYS A 237 -27.55 12.31 -9.96
CA LYS A 237 -27.97 13.23 -8.88
C LYS A 237 -26.77 13.80 -8.11
N ALA A 238 -25.85 12.94 -7.68
CA ALA A 238 -24.61 13.36 -7.02
C ALA A 238 -23.70 14.19 -7.95
N GLU A 239 -23.66 13.85 -9.24
CA GLU A 239 -22.95 14.59 -10.27
C GLU A 239 -23.58 15.97 -10.52
N SER A 240 -24.91 16.08 -10.45
CA SER A 240 -25.62 17.36 -10.60
C SER A 240 -25.46 18.25 -9.36
N GLU A 241 -25.52 17.70 -8.15
CA GLU A 241 -25.27 18.43 -6.89
C GLU A 241 -23.82 18.94 -6.82
N LEU A 242 -22.84 18.11 -7.22
CA LEU A 242 -21.43 18.50 -7.27
C LEU A 242 -21.13 19.50 -8.40
N LYS A 243 -21.82 19.42 -9.53
CA LYS A 243 -21.67 20.36 -10.66
C LYS A 243 -22.37 21.70 -10.42
N ALA A 244 -23.49 21.71 -9.71
CA ALA A 244 -24.26 22.93 -9.44
C ALA A 244 -23.55 23.91 -8.49
N GLU A 245 -22.69 23.41 -7.59
CA GLU A 245 -21.97 24.26 -6.62
C GLU A 245 -20.57 24.71 -7.10
N HIS A 246 -19.96 24.05 -8.09
CA HIS A 246 -18.56 24.29 -8.49
C HIS A 246 -18.32 24.22 -10.02
N GLU A 247 -18.95 25.13 -10.77
CA GLU A 247 -18.80 25.21 -12.24
C GLU A 247 -17.43 25.77 -12.68
N GLU A 248 -16.68 26.44 -11.80
CA GLU A 248 -15.40 27.10 -12.16
C GLU A 248 -14.12 26.33 -11.78
N ASP A 249 -14.18 25.28 -10.95
CA ASP A 249 -12.99 24.59 -10.42
C ASP A 249 -12.75 23.18 -10.97
N TYR A 250 -13.60 22.69 -11.89
CA TYR A 250 -13.47 21.35 -12.47
C TYR A 250 -12.43 21.30 -13.60
N ALA A 251 -11.18 21.64 -13.28
CA ALA A 251 -10.05 21.25 -14.09
C ALA A 251 -9.86 19.73 -13.95
N MET A 252 -10.32 18.98 -14.96
CA MET A 252 -10.00 17.57 -15.26
C MET A 252 -8.49 17.29 -15.47
N ASP A 253 -7.63 18.04 -14.79
CA ASP A 253 -6.17 17.95 -14.84
C ASP A 253 -5.50 18.36 -13.50
N SER A 254 -6.27 18.60 -12.42
CA SER A 254 -5.71 18.93 -11.09
C SER A 254 -5.71 17.72 -10.14
N GLU A 255 -4.56 17.03 -10.13
CA GLU A 255 -4.22 15.89 -9.28
C GLU A 255 -4.26 16.23 -7.76
N SER A 256 -5.42 16.26 -7.10
CA SER A 256 -5.47 16.58 -5.67
C SER A 256 -6.16 15.53 -4.80
N TYR A 257 -5.66 15.44 -3.56
CA TYR A 257 -6.21 14.77 -2.38
C TYR A 257 -7.75 14.92 -2.23
N LEU A 258 -8.31 16.01 -2.74
CA LEU A 258 -9.73 16.36 -2.67
C LEU A 258 -10.63 15.39 -3.43
N GLU A 259 -10.14 14.74 -4.50
CA GLU A 259 -10.93 13.80 -5.32
C GLU A 259 -11.24 12.49 -4.57
N LYS A 260 -10.36 12.07 -3.64
CA LYS A 260 -10.58 10.82 -2.91
C LYS A 260 -11.75 10.93 -1.93
N LEU A 261 -11.80 12.03 -1.18
CA LEU A 261 -12.84 12.27 -0.19
C LEU A 261 -14.20 12.53 -0.85
N SER A 262 -14.23 13.29 -1.95
CA SER A 262 -15.46 13.49 -2.72
C SER A 262 -15.95 12.20 -3.39
N ALA A 263 -15.04 11.37 -3.90
CA ALA A 263 -15.38 10.07 -4.47
C ALA A 263 -15.87 9.06 -3.41
N LEU A 264 -15.40 9.18 -2.16
CA LEU A 264 -15.86 8.38 -1.03
C LEU A 264 -17.17 8.90 -0.41
N SER A 265 -17.48 10.19 -0.60
CA SER A 265 -18.69 10.82 -0.06
C SER A 265 -19.92 10.68 -0.96
N ALA A 266 -19.73 10.39 -2.25
CA ALA A 266 -20.79 10.30 -3.24
C ALA A 266 -21.28 8.87 -3.51
N SER A 267 -22.55 8.74 -3.91
CA SER A 267 -23.13 7.47 -4.36
C SER A 267 -22.70 7.15 -5.80
N LEU A 268 -22.45 5.86 -6.08
CA LEU A 268 -21.97 5.38 -7.38
C LEU A 268 -23.12 4.99 -8.33
N ALA A 269 -22.90 5.21 -9.63
CA ALA A 269 -23.84 4.83 -10.68
C ALA A 269 -23.95 3.30 -10.86
N ARG A 270 -25.18 2.79 -10.85
CA ARG A 270 -25.52 1.38 -11.13
C ARG A 270 -25.80 1.16 -12.62
N VAL A 271 -25.51 -0.04 -13.13
CA VAL A 271 -25.72 -0.43 -14.55
C VAL A 271 -27.22 -0.53 -14.88
N VAL A 272 -28.04 -0.83 -13.87
CA VAL A 272 -29.50 -0.81 -13.95
C VAL A 272 -29.99 0.23 -12.96
N ALA A 273 -30.74 1.22 -13.45
CA ALA A 273 -31.51 2.11 -12.59
C ALA A 273 -32.65 1.29 -11.99
N THR A 274 -32.43 0.71 -10.82
CA THR A 274 -33.54 0.21 -10.00
C THR A 274 -34.30 1.44 -9.54
N ALA A 275 -35.44 1.70 -10.19
CA ALA A 275 -36.51 2.47 -9.59
C ALA A 275 -36.70 1.96 -8.16
N GLU A 276 -36.71 2.89 -7.22
CA GLU A 276 -37.08 2.74 -5.80
C GLU A 276 -37.27 1.28 -5.39
N GLU A 277 -36.25 0.70 -4.77
CA GLU A 277 -36.47 -0.49 -3.93
C GLU A 277 -37.33 -0.02 -2.75
N GLU A 278 -38.64 0.06 -2.98
CA GLU A 278 -39.62 -0.28 -1.95
C GLU A 278 -39.12 -1.56 -1.28
N GLU A 279 -39.20 -1.57 0.04
CA GLU A 279 -38.85 -2.71 0.89
C GLU A 279 -39.52 -4.00 0.38
N ASN A 280 -38.86 -4.71 -0.53
CA ASN A 280 -39.16 -6.10 -0.77
C ASN A 280 -38.61 -6.86 0.43
N GLN A 281 -39.42 -6.92 1.49
CA GLN A 281 -39.34 -7.97 2.49
C GLN A 281 -39.40 -9.30 1.75
N LEU A 282 -38.23 -9.84 1.40
CA LEU A 282 -38.10 -11.22 0.95
C LEU A 282 -38.54 -12.11 2.11
N ASP A 283 -39.77 -12.61 2.01
CA ASP A 283 -40.35 -13.58 2.94
C ASP A 283 -39.48 -14.85 2.94
N GLN A 284 -38.57 -14.94 3.91
CA GLN A 284 -37.65 -16.06 4.06
C GLN A 284 -38.29 -17.16 4.88
N PHE A 285 -38.62 -18.27 4.20
CA PHE A 285 -38.95 -19.55 4.81
C PHE A 285 -37.87 -19.96 5.83
N PRO A 286 -38.26 -20.45 7.03
CA PRO A 286 -37.31 -20.82 8.07
C PRO A 286 -36.59 -22.13 7.69
N ALA A 287 -35.36 -22.01 7.20
CA ALA A 287 -34.46 -23.14 7.04
C ALA A 287 -33.19 -22.94 7.92
N ASP A 288 -32.97 -23.98 8.72
CA ASP A 288 -31.95 -24.33 9.70
C ASP A 288 -30.61 -23.55 9.72
N GLY A 289 -30.21 -23.11 10.93
CA GLY A 289 -28.84 -22.84 11.42
C GLY A 289 -27.95 -21.76 10.76
N GLY A 290 -27.96 -21.64 9.42
CA GLY A 290 -27.07 -20.74 8.68
C GLY A 290 -27.56 -19.30 8.59
N SER A 291 -28.87 -19.08 8.68
CA SER A 291 -29.51 -17.77 8.53
C SER A 291 -29.20 -16.81 9.68
N PHE A 292 -28.99 -17.32 10.91
CA PHE A 292 -28.66 -16.49 12.08
C PHE A 292 -27.30 -15.81 11.96
N LYS A 293 -26.26 -16.55 11.55
CA LYS A 293 -24.91 -15.98 11.37
C LYS A 293 -24.89 -14.91 10.29
N GLN A 294 -25.68 -15.09 9.23
CA GLN A 294 -25.78 -14.12 8.14
C GLN A 294 -26.46 -12.82 8.61
N LYS A 295 -27.56 -12.92 9.36
CA LYS A 295 -28.25 -11.76 9.94
C LYS A 295 -27.40 -11.01 10.96
N GLU A 296 -26.67 -11.72 11.81
CA GLU A 296 -25.77 -11.11 12.78
C GLU A 296 -24.61 -10.37 12.10
N GLN A 297 -24.06 -10.95 11.03
CA GLN A 297 -23.03 -10.33 10.21
C GLN A 297 -23.55 -9.09 9.45
N GLU A 298 -24.80 -9.13 8.97
CA GLU A 298 -25.46 -7.97 8.38
C GLU A 298 -25.68 -6.83 9.39
N ALA A 299 -26.10 -7.15 10.62
CA ALA A 299 -26.23 -6.16 11.69
C ALA A 299 -24.87 -5.54 12.07
N GLN A 300 -23.80 -6.34 12.13
CA GLN A 300 -22.44 -5.87 12.37
C GLN A 300 -21.95 -4.93 11.27
N ASN A 301 -22.32 -5.17 10.00
CA ASN A 301 -21.95 -4.32 8.87
C ASN A 301 -22.70 -2.97 8.85
N ARG A 302 -23.72 -2.79 9.70
CA ARG A 302 -24.55 -1.57 9.80
C ARG A 302 -24.46 -0.90 11.17
N LEU A 303 -23.29 -1.01 11.79
CA LEU A 303 -23.07 -0.56 13.17
C LEU A 303 -23.50 0.89 13.42
N PHE A 304 -23.26 1.77 12.45
CA PHE A 304 -23.50 3.21 12.57
C PHE A 304 -24.62 3.73 11.66
N GLU A 305 -25.51 2.85 11.20
CA GLU A 305 -26.65 3.25 10.37
C GLU A 305 -27.55 4.26 11.10
N GLY A 306 -27.88 5.36 10.42
CA GLY A 306 -28.68 6.47 10.97
C GLY A 306 -27.92 7.45 11.87
N LEU A 307 -26.62 7.25 12.11
CA LEU A 307 -25.79 8.21 12.84
C LEU A 307 -25.11 9.19 11.89
N LYS A 308 -25.07 10.47 12.30
CA LYS A 308 -24.39 11.55 11.59
C LYS A 308 -23.15 12.00 12.33
N PHE A 309 -22.00 11.88 11.68
CA PHE A 309 -20.69 12.22 12.21
C PHE A 309 -20.12 13.47 11.56
N PHE A 310 -19.62 14.39 12.39
CA PHE A 310 -18.86 15.54 11.93
C PHE A 310 -17.38 15.41 12.28
N LEU A 311 -16.50 15.49 11.28
CA LEU A 311 -15.04 15.38 11.44
C LEU A 311 -14.40 16.76 11.53
N ASN A 312 -13.64 17.00 12.61
CA ASN A 312 -12.91 18.27 12.76
C ASN A 312 -11.63 18.33 11.90
N ARG A 313 -10.98 19.50 11.84
CA ARG A 313 -9.83 19.76 10.97
C ARG A 313 -8.62 18.88 11.28
N GLU A 314 -8.38 18.56 12.56
CA GLU A 314 -7.18 17.84 13.01
C GLU A 314 -7.20 16.35 12.71
N VAL A 315 -8.38 15.73 12.68
CA VAL A 315 -8.49 14.27 12.63
C VAL A 315 -8.17 13.75 11.23
N PRO A 316 -7.65 12.51 11.10
CA PRO A 316 -7.36 11.91 9.80
C PRO A 316 -8.66 11.58 9.05
N ARG A 317 -9.13 12.56 8.26
CA ARG A 317 -10.46 12.54 7.63
C ARG A 317 -10.66 11.39 6.65
N GLU A 318 -9.68 11.12 5.79
CA GLU A 318 -9.77 10.03 4.81
C GLU A 318 -10.04 8.69 5.48
N SER A 319 -9.28 8.39 6.53
CA SER A 319 -9.36 7.12 7.24
C SER A 319 -10.67 6.98 7.99
N LEU A 320 -11.07 8.02 8.73
CA LEU A 320 -12.32 8.02 9.48
C LEU A 320 -13.55 8.00 8.57
N ALA A 321 -13.55 8.82 7.50
CA ALA A 321 -14.65 8.85 6.54
C ALA A 321 -14.81 7.49 5.85
N PHE A 322 -13.71 6.85 5.45
CA PHE A 322 -13.73 5.50 4.88
C PHE A 322 -14.36 4.49 5.85
N ILE A 323 -13.90 4.44 7.10
CA ILE A 323 -14.40 3.49 8.11
C ILE A 323 -15.88 3.75 8.40
N LEU A 324 -16.25 4.99 8.72
CA LEU A 324 -17.63 5.37 9.05
C LEU A 324 -18.60 5.03 7.91
N ARG A 325 -18.23 5.34 6.65
CA ARG A 325 -19.03 5.00 5.47
C ARG A 325 -19.18 3.49 5.27
N CYS A 326 -18.15 2.69 5.54
CA CYS A 326 -18.23 1.23 5.44
C CYS A 326 -19.29 0.63 6.39
N PHE A 327 -19.54 1.28 7.53
CA PHE A 327 -20.50 0.84 8.54
C PHE A 327 -21.85 1.58 8.48
N GLY A 328 -22.10 2.33 7.39
CA GLY A 328 -23.39 2.97 7.11
C GLY A 328 -23.62 4.32 7.78
N ALA A 329 -22.60 4.96 8.35
CA ALA A 329 -22.73 6.31 8.88
C ALA A 329 -22.74 7.36 7.77
N GLU A 330 -23.46 8.46 8.02
CA GLU A 330 -23.28 9.69 7.27
C GLU A 330 -22.14 10.47 7.90
N VAL A 331 -21.20 10.93 7.06
CA VAL A 331 -20.04 11.69 7.51
C VAL A 331 -19.89 12.95 6.69
N SER A 332 -19.55 14.03 7.40
CA SER A 332 -19.26 15.33 6.81
C SER A 332 -18.12 16.05 7.51
N TRP A 333 -17.64 17.11 6.87
CA TRP A 333 -16.56 17.97 7.33
C TRP A 333 -16.81 19.39 6.81
N ASP A 334 -16.07 20.35 7.36
CA ASP A 334 -16.17 21.75 6.94
C ASP A 334 -15.83 21.92 5.45
N LYS A 335 -16.78 22.48 4.69
CA LYS A 335 -16.68 22.75 3.25
C LYS A 335 -15.47 23.63 2.91
N SER A 336 -15.05 24.51 3.82
CA SER A 336 -13.87 25.37 3.62
C SER A 336 -12.55 24.59 3.51
N LEU A 337 -12.50 23.39 4.10
CA LEU A 337 -11.30 22.58 4.17
C LEU A 337 -11.15 21.62 2.98
N CYS A 338 -12.27 21.08 2.49
CA CYS A 338 -12.28 20.09 1.42
C CYS A 338 -13.67 19.99 0.78
N ILE A 339 -13.69 19.84 -0.55
CA ILE A 339 -14.89 19.56 -1.34
C ILE A 339 -15.47 18.20 -0.90
N GLY A 340 -16.80 18.05 -0.95
CA GLY A 340 -17.50 16.81 -0.58
C GLY A 340 -18.13 16.82 0.82
N GLY A 341 -18.08 17.95 1.54
CA GLY A 341 -18.87 18.15 2.76
C GLY A 341 -20.35 18.29 2.45
N THR A 342 -21.16 17.34 2.93
CA THR A 342 -22.61 17.28 2.77
C THR A 342 -23.40 18.26 3.66
N TYR A 343 -22.94 18.52 4.89
CA TYR A 343 -23.64 19.34 5.88
C TYR A 343 -22.65 20.09 6.77
N ASP A 344 -23.06 21.26 7.26
CA ASP A 344 -22.20 22.18 8.01
C ASP A 344 -22.17 21.87 9.52
N VAL A 345 -21.16 22.40 10.21
CA VAL A 345 -20.96 22.22 11.65
C VAL A 345 -22.14 22.75 12.49
N THR A 346 -23.01 23.58 11.94
CA THR A 346 -24.17 24.15 12.64
C THR A 346 -25.42 23.28 12.57
N ASP A 347 -25.40 22.16 11.84
CA ASP A 347 -26.57 21.30 11.65
C ASP A 347 -26.96 20.57 12.94
N GLU A 348 -28.20 20.75 13.42
CA GLU A 348 -28.72 20.12 14.63
C GLU A 348 -28.90 18.60 14.52
N THR A 349 -28.90 18.05 13.30
CA THR A 349 -29.06 16.61 13.07
C THR A 349 -27.80 15.79 13.33
N ILE A 350 -26.66 16.44 13.57
CA ILE A 350 -25.39 15.78 13.91
C ILE A 350 -25.49 15.13 15.29
N THR A 351 -25.13 13.85 15.38
CA THR A 351 -25.18 13.10 16.66
C THR A 351 -23.81 13.03 17.33
N HIS A 352 -22.74 12.84 16.55
CA HIS A 352 -21.38 12.68 17.07
C HIS A 352 -20.42 13.63 16.36
N GLN A 353 -19.53 14.26 17.13
CA GLN A 353 -18.48 15.13 16.61
C GLN A 353 -17.12 14.58 17.05
N ILE A 354 -16.27 14.23 16.09
CA ILE A 354 -14.97 13.63 16.35
C ILE A 354 -13.90 14.71 16.43
N VAL A 355 -13.22 14.80 17.57
CA VAL A 355 -12.24 15.83 17.88
C VAL A 355 -11.05 15.23 18.65
N ASP A 356 -9.85 15.71 18.35
CA ASP A 356 -8.58 15.25 18.94
C ASP A 356 -7.86 16.38 19.69
N ARG A 357 -8.58 17.45 20.03
CA ARG A 357 -8.11 18.56 20.87
C ARG A 357 -8.62 18.42 22.30
N PRO A 358 -7.83 18.88 23.29
CA PRO A 358 -8.24 18.85 24.68
C PRO A 358 -9.44 19.78 24.95
N ASP A 359 -9.49 20.94 24.30
CA ASP A 359 -10.54 21.94 24.49
C ASP A 359 -11.19 22.34 23.16
N ILE A 360 -12.49 22.66 23.22
CA ILE A 360 -13.29 23.14 22.09
C ILE A 360 -14.01 24.43 22.51
N ASP A 361 -13.88 25.47 21.67
CA ASP A 361 -14.47 26.80 21.94
C ASP A 361 -16.01 26.81 21.94
N LYS A 362 -16.64 25.94 21.14
CA LYS A 362 -18.10 25.86 20.98
C LYS A 362 -18.58 24.42 21.09
N GLN A 363 -19.36 24.14 22.12
CA GLN A 363 -20.00 22.86 22.33
C GLN A 363 -21.52 22.99 22.16
N TYR A 364 -22.11 22.03 21.46
CA TYR A 364 -23.55 21.88 21.30
C TYR A 364 -24.05 20.78 22.22
N ILE A 365 -25.16 21.02 22.92
CA ILE A 365 -25.71 20.11 23.94
C ILE A 365 -26.24 18.81 23.32
N ASN A 366 -26.70 18.87 22.07
CA ASN A 366 -27.28 17.74 21.34
C ASN A 366 -26.25 16.78 20.74
N ARG A 367 -24.95 16.94 21.03
CA ARG A 367 -23.86 16.19 20.38
C ARG A 367 -22.91 15.56 21.38
N TYR A 368 -22.42 14.37 21.03
CA TYR A 368 -21.33 13.74 21.74
C TYR A 368 -19.99 14.12 21.12
N TYR A 369 -19.09 14.68 21.94
CA TYR A 369 -17.74 15.04 21.55
C TYR A 369 -16.77 13.92 21.94
N ILE A 370 -16.34 13.15 20.94
CA ILE A 370 -15.56 11.92 21.16
C ILE A 370 -14.23 11.96 20.43
N GLN A 371 -13.26 11.24 20.97
CA GLN A 371 -11.94 11.06 20.36
C GLN A 371 -11.99 10.03 19.21
N PRO A 372 -11.11 10.15 18.19
CA PRO A 372 -11.16 9.30 17.01
C PRO A 372 -10.98 7.81 17.32
N GLN A 373 -10.30 7.46 18.42
CA GLN A 373 -10.06 6.08 18.82
C GLN A 373 -11.35 5.27 19.02
N TRP A 374 -12.43 5.91 19.49
CA TRP A 374 -13.73 5.26 19.71
C TRP A 374 -14.25 4.56 18.45
N VAL A 375 -14.03 5.15 17.27
CA VAL A 375 -14.46 4.57 15.99
C VAL A 375 -13.72 3.27 15.70
N PHE A 376 -12.40 3.26 15.91
CA PHE A 376 -11.57 2.08 15.65
C PHE A 376 -11.89 0.94 16.61
N ASP A 377 -12.01 1.26 17.90
CA ASP A 377 -12.29 0.27 18.94
C ASP A 377 -13.71 -0.29 18.79
N SER A 378 -14.70 0.56 18.47
CA SER A 378 -16.09 0.10 18.21
C SER A 378 -16.18 -0.84 17.02
N VAL A 379 -15.43 -0.56 15.95
CA VAL A 379 -15.37 -1.44 14.77
C VAL A 379 -14.76 -2.79 15.10
N ASN A 380 -13.66 -2.81 15.85
CA ASN A 380 -12.99 -4.05 16.24
C ASN A 380 -13.79 -4.87 17.26
N ALA A 381 -14.46 -4.19 18.19
CA ALA A 381 -15.38 -4.79 19.15
C ALA A 381 -16.71 -5.22 18.50
N LYS A 382 -16.96 -4.82 17.24
CA LYS A 382 -18.18 -5.09 16.47
C LYS A 382 -19.45 -4.62 17.18
N MET A 383 -19.31 -3.63 18.06
CA MET A 383 -20.38 -3.09 18.88
C MET A 383 -20.10 -1.61 19.18
N ARG A 384 -21.15 -0.84 19.45
CA ARG A 384 -21.00 0.56 19.84
C ARG A 384 -20.50 0.58 21.29
N LEU A 385 -19.27 1.04 21.48
CA LEU A 385 -18.71 1.16 22.82
C LEU A 385 -19.34 2.35 23.55
N PRO A 386 -19.38 2.31 24.91
CA PRO A 386 -19.73 3.47 25.71
C PRO A 386 -18.87 4.68 25.32
N VAL A 387 -19.51 5.84 25.16
CA VAL A 387 -18.82 7.07 24.70
C VAL A 387 -18.07 7.76 25.84
N GLU A 388 -18.42 7.45 27.08
CA GLU A 388 -17.91 8.07 28.30
C GLU A 388 -16.40 7.90 28.45
N ASP A 389 -15.89 6.72 28.09
CA ASP A 389 -14.47 6.38 28.17
C ASP A 389 -13.61 7.10 27.10
N TYR A 390 -14.27 7.75 26.13
CA TYR A 390 -13.64 8.36 24.96
C TYR A 390 -13.95 9.86 24.83
N PHE A 391 -14.52 10.48 25.87
CA PHE A 391 -14.72 11.93 25.91
C PHE A 391 -13.38 12.69 25.90
N LEU A 392 -13.46 13.98 25.58
CA LEU A 392 -12.30 14.86 25.53
C LEU A 392 -11.66 14.98 26.91
N GLY A 393 -10.33 14.90 26.96
CA GLY A 393 -9.55 15.01 28.21
C GLY A 393 -9.54 13.76 29.08
N VAL A 394 -10.29 12.70 28.73
CA VAL A 394 -10.25 11.40 29.42
C VAL A 394 -9.03 10.60 28.94
N THR A 395 -8.42 9.85 29.87
CA THR A 395 -7.36 8.89 29.54
C THR A 395 -7.96 7.73 28.74
N LEU A 396 -7.60 7.65 27.47
CA LEU A 396 -8.13 6.64 26.54
C LEU A 396 -7.75 5.21 26.96
N PRO A 397 -8.63 4.23 26.73
CA PRO A 397 -8.26 2.83 26.80
C PRO A 397 -7.08 2.51 25.85
N PRO A 398 -6.20 1.56 26.19
CA PRO A 398 -5.21 1.00 25.27
C PRO A 398 -5.82 0.46 23.97
N HIS A 399 -5.24 0.88 22.84
CA HIS A 399 -5.65 0.40 21.52
C HIS A 399 -5.07 -0.99 21.23
N LEU A 400 -5.91 -2.02 21.35
CA LEU A 400 -5.52 -3.42 21.16
C LEU A 400 -5.54 -3.85 19.68
N SER A 401 -4.54 -4.63 19.27
CA SER A 401 -4.48 -5.17 17.91
C SER A 401 -5.51 -6.29 17.72
N PRO A 402 -6.41 -6.18 16.74
CA PRO A 402 -7.41 -7.21 16.44
C PRO A 402 -6.82 -8.40 15.65
N PHE A 403 -5.53 -8.34 15.30
CA PHE A 403 -4.83 -9.35 14.49
C PHE A 403 -4.07 -10.39 15.32
N VAL A 404 -3.98 -10.21 16.64
CA VAL A 404 -3.37 -11.20 17.54
C VAL A 404 -4.43 -12.26 17.87
N GLU A 405 -4.26 -13.44 17.30
CA GLU A 405 -4.99 -14.64 17.71
C GLU A 405 -4.25 -15.24 18.91
N GLU A 406 -4.85 -15.14 20.10
CA GLU A 406 -4.31 -15.71 21.33
C GLU A 406 -4.42 -17.24 21.26
N LYS A 407 -3.32 -17.92 21.55
CA LYS A 407 -3.32 -19.37 21.77
C LYS A 407 -3.60 -19.65 23.25
N ASP A 408 -4.10 -20.85 23.56
CA ASP A 408 -4.32 -21.28 24.95
C ASP A 408 -3.02 -21.16 25.76
N GLY A 409 -2.96 -20.20 26.68
CA GLY A 409 -1.79 -19.89 27.51
C GLY A 409 -1.18 -18.50 27.32
N ASP A 410 -1.60 -17.73 26.31
CA ASP A 410 -1.15 -16.34 26.13
C ASP A 410 -1.85 -15.40 27.14
N TYR A 411 -1.11 -14.44 27.72
CA TYR A 411 -1.65 -13.44 28.63
C TYR A 411 -2.70 -12.57 27.92
N VAL A 412 -3.95 -12.66 28.38
CA VAL A 412 -5.06 -11.86 27.88
C VAL A 412 -5.15 -10.56 28.68
N PRO A 413 -4.95 -9.37 28.06
CA PRO A 413 -5.05 -8.12 28.79
C PRO A 413 -6.42 -7.93 29.47
N PRO A 414 -6.48 -7.37 30.69
CA PRO A 414 -7.71 -7.22 31.47
C PRO A 414 -8.79 -6.40 30.76
N GLU A 415 -8.42 -5.56 29.82
CA GLU A 415 -9.35 -4.77 28.99
C GLU A 415 -10.00 -5.59 27.88
N LYS A 416 -9.27 -6.56 27.32
CA LYS A 416 -9.85 -7.52 26.38
C LYS A 416 -10.87 -8.41 27.09
N LEU A 417 -10.60 -8.77 28.34
CA LEU A 417 -11.56 -9.44 29.23
C LEU A 417 -12.81 -8.56 29.48
N LYS A 418 -12.63 -7.26 29.75
CA LYS A 418 -13.76 -6.31 29.88
C LYS A 418 -14.58 -6.19 28.59
N LEU A 419 -13.94 -6.13 27.43
CA LEU A 419 -14.63 -6.10 26.13
C LEU A 419 -15.37 -7.41 25.84
N MET A 420 -14.77 -8.56 26.15
CA MET A 420 -15.44 -9.87 26.04
C MET A 420 -16.62 -10.00 27.00
N ALA A 421 -16.51 -9.49 28.24
CA ALA A 421 -17.61 -9.45 29.20
C ALA A 421 -18.75 -8.53 28.72
N LEU A 422 -18.41 -7.38 28.12
CA LEU A 422 -19.38 -6.46 27.51
C LEU A 422 -20.11 -7.11 26.33
N GLN A 423 -19.40 -7.87 25.49
CA GLN A 423 -20.00 -8.65 24.40
C GLN A 423 -20.92 -9.78 24.89
N ARG A 424 -20.64 -10.35 26.08
CA ARG A 424 -21.48 -11.36 26.73
C ARG A 424 -22.68 -10.76 27.49
N GLY A 425 -22.75 -9.44 27.64
CA GLY A 425 -23.88 -8.75 28.26
C GLY A 425 -23.85 -8.69 29.79
N GLU A 426 -22.71 -8.92 30.43
CA GLU A 426 -22.56 -8.82 31.88
C GLU A 426 -22.32 -7.35 32.29
N LYS A 427 -23.19 -6.78 33.13
CA LYS A 427 -22.98 -5.44 33.69
C LYS A 427 -21.95 -5.47 34.83
N HIS A 428 -21.06 -4.49 34.79
CA HIS A 428 -19.98 -4.18 35.73
C HIS A 428 -20.31 -4.48 37.21
N GLY A 429 -19.86 -5.63 37.70
CA GLY A 429 -19.57 -5.83 39.12
C GLY A 429 -18.16 -5.34 39.38
N LYS A 430 -18.00 -4.39 40.32
CA LYS A 430 -16.69 -4.00 40.86
C LYS A 430 -15.97 -5.27 41.33
N ILE A 431 -14.91 -5.67 40.65
CA ILE A 431 -13.99 -6.67 41.17
C ILE A 431 -13.01 -5.90 42.04
N GLN A 432 -13.12 -6.12 43.36
CA GLN A 432 -12.16 -5.69 44.35
C GLN A 432 -10.81 -6.33 44.01
N GLU A 433 -9.75 -5.53 44.11
CA GLU A 433 -8.38 -6.01 44.18
C GLU A 433 -8.26 -6.89 45.43
N GLU A 434 -8.20 -8.21 45.24
CA GLU A 434 -7.62 -9.12 46.23
C GLU A 434 -6.26 -9.56 45.67
N GLU A 435 -5.21 -8.98 46.26
CA GLU A 435 -3.84 -9.47 46.17
C GLU A 435 -3.78 -10.83 46.88
N GLU A 436 -3.69 -11.92 46.11
CA GLU A 436 -3.24 -13.21 46.64
C GLU A 436 -1.81 -13.45 46.16
N GLU A 437 -0.87 -13.21 47.09
CA GLU A 437 0.51 -13.69 47.02
C GLU A 437 0.49 -15.23 47.20
N GLU A 438 0.71 -15.99 46.12
CA GLU A 438 1.05 -17.41 46.22
C GLU A 438 2.55 -17.62 45.98
N GLU A 439 3.27 -17.93 47.06
CA GLU A 439 4.62 -18.50 47.07
C GLU A 439 4.62 -19.88 46.37
N TRP A 440 5.47 -20.06 45.37
CA TRP A 440 5.74 -21.37 44.77
C TRP A 440 7.11 -21.89 45.23
N ASN A 441 7.07 -22.91 46.08
CA ASN A 441 8.19 -23.74 46.50
C ASN A 441 8.52 -24.76 45.38
N TYR A 442 9.75 -24.76 44.86
CA TYR A 442 10.21 -25.79 43.93
C TYR A 442 11.23 -26.71 44.62
N ASP A 443 10.80 -27.96 44.79
CA ASP A 443 11.66 -29.11 45.11
C ASP A 443 12.54 -29.47 43.92
N ASP A 444 13.73 -29.94 44.27
CA ASP A 444 14.89 -30.25 43.45
C ASP A 444 14.76 -31.65 42.83
N GLU A 445 14.75 -31.76 41.50
CA GLU A 445 15.12 -33.01 40.80
C GLU A 445 16.08 -32.69 39.65
N GLU A 446 17.33 -33.11 39.84
CA GLU A 446 18.40 -33.13 38.84
C GLU A 446 18.02 -34.05 37.66
N ASP A 447 18.09 -33.53 36.44
CA ASP A 447 18.47 -34.33 35.28
C ASP A 447 19.43 -33.53 34.40
N ASN A 448 20.56 -34.17 34.12
CA ASN A 448 21.79 -33.62 33.57
C ASN A 448 21.80 -33.75 32.04
N ASP A 449 21.64 -32.63 31.33
CA ASP A 449 21.99 -32.51 29.91
C ASP A 449 22.93 -31.29 29.73
N GLU A 450 24.20 -31.58 29.44
CA GLU A 450 25.25 -30.61 29.13
C GLU A 450 24.86 -29.71 27.95
N VAL A 451 24.78 -28.39 28.19
CA VAL A 451 24.62 -27.37 27.14
C VAL A 451 25.82 -26.43 27.16
N ASP A 452 26.40 -26.25 25.97
CA ASP A 452 27.64 -25.53 25.64
C ASP A 452 27.79 -24.14 26.31
N ASP A 453 28.92 -23.94 26.99
CA ASP A 453 29.28 -22.76 27.80
C ASP A 453 29.66 -21.50 26.97
N GLU A 454 29.50 -21.54 25.64
CA GLU A 454 29.86 -20.42 24.75
C GLU A 454 28.74 -19.36 24.62
N ASP A 455 27.46 -19.76 24.67
CA ASP A 455 26.32 -18.84 24.42
C ASP A 455 26.04 -17.87 25.59
N LEU A 456 26.36 -18.24 26.84
CA LEU A 456 26.17 -17.38 28.01
C LEU A 456 27.17 -16.21 28.10
N THR A 457 28.29 -16.31 27.38
CA THR A 457 29.32 -15.26 27.36
C THR A 457 29.02 -14.17 26.34
N GLU A 458 28.32 -14.49 25.24
CA GLU A 458 27.93 -13.52 24.22
C GLU A 458 26.77 -12.61 24.69
N GLU A 459 25.77 -13.14 25.40
CA GLU A 459 24.67 -12.33 25.95
C GLU A 459 25.13 -11.31 27.01
N LYS A 460 26.08 -11.69 27.87
CA LYS A 460 26.65 -10.77 28.87
C LYS A 460 27.52 -9.68 28.24
N ASN A 461 28.15 -9.97 27.09
CA ASN A 461 28.93 -8.99 26.34
C ASN A 461 28.05 -8.04 25.51
N LEU A 462 26.89 -8.51 25.02
CA LEU A 462 25.91 -7.67 24.32
C LEU A 462 25.25 -6.66 25.27
N LYS A 463 24.84 -7.09 26.47
CA LYS A 463 24.26 -6.19 27.50
C LYS A 463 25.26 -5.11 27.95
N LYS A 464 26.54 -5.46 28.14
CA LYS A 464 27.59 -4.49 28.48
C LYS A 464 27.90 -3.49 27.35
N MET A 465 27.70 -3.86 26.08
CA MET A 465 27.87 -2.95 24.94
C MET A 465 26.67 -2.01 24.76
N GLU A 466 25.46 -2.42 25.13
CA GLU A 466 24.26 -1.57 25.12
C GLU A 466 24.29 -0.52 26.24
N ASP A 467 24.71 -0.90 27.45
CA ASP A 467 24.81 0.01 28.60
C ASP A 467 25.93 1.06 28.42
N GLN A 468 26.96 0.77 27.63
CA GLN A 468 28.01 1.74 27.29
C GLN A 468 27.59 2.70 26.16
N ARG A 469 26.54 2.38 25.40
CA ARG A 469 26.06 3.20 24.28
C ARG A 469 25.05 4.27 24.70
N SER A 470 24.42 4.11 25.86
CA SER A 470 23.36 4.97 26.39
C SER A 470 23.86 6.13 27.28
N GLN A 471 25.16 6.19 27.63
CA GLN A 471 25.73 7.25 28.50
C GLN A 471 26.42 8.42 27.77
N GLY A 472 26.21 8.61 26.46
CA GLY A 472 26.91 9.65 25.68
C GLY A 472 26.02 10.66 24.97
N LYS A 473 26.07 11.93 25.45
CA LYS A 473 25.60 13.19 24.82
C LYS A 473 24.09 13.53 24.90
N THR A 474 23.71 14.22 25.97
CA THR A 474 22.60 15.19 25.98
C THR A 474 23.04 16.45 25.23
N LEU A 475 22.46 16.73 24.06
CA LEU A 475 22.67 17.99 23.32
C LEU A 475 21.44 18.89 23.48
N VAL A 476 21.65 20.03 24.14
CA VAL A 476 20.66 21.11 24.26
C VAL A 476 20.55 21.83 22.91
N VAL A 477 19.40 21.68 22.24
CA VAL A 477 19.13 22.34 20.94
C VAL A 477 18.59 23.76 21.19
N LYS A 478 19.38 24.77 20.84
CA LYS A 478 18.90 26.16 20.67
C LYS A 478 18.29 26.31 19.27
N VAL A 479 17.01 26.70 19.21
CA VAL A 479 16.29 26.99 17.96
C VAL A 479 16.68 28.37 17.43
N THR A 480 17.26 28.43 16.23
CA THR A 480 17.39 29.65 15.44
C THR A 480 16.19 29.80 14.49
N PRO A 481 15.56 30.98 14.38
CA PRO A 481 14.41 31.19 13.50
C PRO A 481 14.84 31.12 12.03
N GLY A 482 14.34 30.10 11.32
CA GLY A 482 14.52 29.93 9.89
C GLY A 482 13.70 30.95 9.10
N LYS A 483 14.33 31.61 8.12
CA LYS A 483 13.66 32.51 7.17
C LYS A 483 12.61 31.74 6.35
N VAL A 484 11.36 32.11 6.55
CA VAL A 484 10.22 31.72 5.70
C VAL A 484 10.43 32.22 4.27
N LYS A 485 10.31 31.33 3.28
CA LYS A 485 10.09 31.73 1.88
C LYS A 485 8.58 31.90 1.69
N PRO A 486 8.10 33.06 1.19
CA PRO A 486 6.69 33.24 0.89
C PRO A 486 6.25 32.23 -0.18
N TRP A 487 5.10 31.62 0.07
CA TRP A 487 4.36 30.84 -0.90
C TRP A 487 3.83 31.80 -1.99
N GLU A 488 4.08 31.49 -3.26
CA GLU A 488 3.49 32.20 -4.40
C GLU A 488 2.48 31.29 -5.09
N THR A 489 1.31 31.85 -5.31
CA THR A 489 0.07 31.29 -5.83
C THR A 489 0.18 30.63 -7.22
N GLY A 490 -0.43 29.45 -7.34
CA GLY A 490 -1.43 29.12 -8.37
C GLY A 490 -1.03 28.88 -9.83
N SER A 491 0.09 29.37 -10.35
CA SER A 491 0.43 29.14 -11.79
C SER A 491 1.92 29.00 -12.09
N VAL A 492 2.79 29.37 -11.16
CA VAL A 492 4.26 29.32 -11.35
C VAL A 492 4.83 27.92 -11.08
N GLY A 493 4.19 27.12 -10.22
CA GLY A 493 4.64 25.77 -9.86
C GLY A 493 4.67 24.79 -11.05
N ASN A 494 3.67 24.86 -11.94
CA ASN A 494 3.62 24.05 -13.15
C ASN A 494 4.70 24.46 -14.16
N LYS A 495 4.97 25.76 -14.30
CA LYS A 495 6.04 26.26 -15.18
C LYS A 495 7.42 25.83 -14.69
N VAL A 496 7.68 25.90 -13.39
CA VAL A 496 8.97 25.47 -12.81
C VAL A 496 9.14 23.95 -12.87
N ARG A 497 8.06 23.16 -12.81
CA ARG A 497 8.10 21.70 -12.98
C ARG A 497 8.36 21.31 -14.43
N LEU A 498 7.62 21.91 -15.38
CA LEU A 498 7.83 21.76 -16.82
C LEU A 498 9.25 22.17 -17.23
N GLU A 499 9.74 23.32 -16.78
CA GLU A 499 11.12 23.74 -17.07
C GLU A 499 12.17 22.78 -16.47
N LYS A 500 11.91 22.16 -15.32
CA LYS A 500 12.81 21.15 -14.74
C LYS A 500 12.78 19.84 -15.54
N GLU A 501 11.61 19.43 -16.01
CA GLU A 501 11.42 18.25 -16.85
C GLU A 501 12.05 18.45 -18.23
N GLU A 502 11.82 19.60 -18.87
CA GLU A 502 12.47 20.02 -20.11
C GLU A 502 13.99 20.06 -19.95
N LYS A 503 14.52 20.71 -18.90
CA LYS A 503 15.96 20.72 -18.62
C LYS A 503 16.52 19.32 -18.32
N ALA A 504 15.73 18.41 -17.76
CA ALA A 504 16.14 17.02 -17.53
C ALA A 504 16.11 16.19 -18.82
N GLU A 505 15.14 16.42 -19.69
CA GLU A 505 15.04 15.81 -21.02
C GLU A 505 16.14 16.32 -21.94
N GLU A 506 16.41 17.63 -21.96
CA GLU A 506 17.53 18.25 -22.68
C GLU A 506 18.87 17.67 -22.23
N LYS A 507 19.09 17.52 -20.92
CA LYS A 507 20.29 16.87 -20.39
C LYS A 507 20.37 15.40 -20.81
N ARG A 508 19.26 14.66 -20.80
CA ARG A 508 19.22 13.27 -21.28
C ARG A 508 19.50 13.18 -22.78
N LEU A 509 18.95 14.09 -23.57
CA LEU A 509 19.16 14.20 -25.01
C LEU A 509 20.61 14.57 -25.32
N ALA A 510 21.20 15.53 -24.61
CA ALA A 510 22.60 15.89 -24.76
C ALA A 510 23.55 14.71 -24.46
N ILE A 511 23.32 13.98 -23.37
CA ILE A 511 24.08 12.75 -23.03
C ILE A 511 23.88 11.65 -24.09
N MET A 512 22.70 11.60 -24.73
CA MET A 512 22.45 10.72 -25.86
C MET A 512 23.12 11.20 -27.15
N MET A 513 23.37 12.49 -27.36
CA MET A 513 23.99 13.02 -28.58
C MET A 513 25.53 13.01 -28.56
N MET A 514 26.17 12.82 -27.40
CA MET A 514 27.63 12.73 -27.29
C MET A 514 28.22 11.56 -28.10
N LYS A 515 29.41 11.78 -28.70
CA LYS A 515 30.16 10.71 -29.39
C LYS A 515 30.62 9.67 -28.35
N LYS A 516 30.83 8.41 -28.76
CA LYS A 516 31.14 7.30 -27.84
C LYS A 516 32.34 7.59 -26.90
N LYS A 517 33.39 8.24 -27.39
CA LYS A 517 34.58 8.60 -26.59
C LYS A 517 34.27 9.68 -25.55
N GLU A 518 33.50 10.69 -25.95
CA GLU A 518 33.05 11.80 -25.09
C GLU A 518 32.06 11.32 -24.02
N LYS A 519 31.15 10.42 -24.38
CA LYS A 519 30.22 9.80 -23.44
C LYS A 519 30.95 8.99 -22.37
N TYR A 520 31.97 8.23 -22.74
CA TYR A 520 32.80 7.49 -21.78
C TYR A 520 33.55 8.42 -20.83
N LEU A 521 34.09 9.53 -21.35
CA LEU A 521 34.76 10.56 -20.53
C LEU A 521 33.76 11.25 -19.59
N TYR A 522 32.58 11.62 -20.08
CA TYR A 522 31.49 12.19 -19.29
C TYR A 522 31.03 11.25 -18.17
N ASP A 523 30.82 9.96 -18.47
CA ASP A 523 30.45 8.95 -17.48
C ASP A 523 31.54 8.79 -16.40
N LYS A 524 32.83 8.88 -16.77
CA LYS A 524 33.97 8.84 -15.85
C LYS A 524 34.02 10.09 -14.95
N ILE A 525 33.77 11.28 -15.50
CA ILE A 525 33.70 12.54 -14.75
C ILE A 525 32.51 12.53 -13.77
N MET A 526 31.35 12.07 -14.21
CA MET A 526 30.14 12.00 -13.36
C MET A 526 30.28 10.95 -12.26
N PHE A 527 30.99 9.84 -12.52
CA PHE A 527 31.34 8.85 -11.50
C PHE A 527 32.27 9.45 -10.44
N GLY A 528 33.29 10.20 -10.86
CA GLY A 528 34.17 10.95 -9.96
C GLY A 528 33.40 11.95 -9.09
N LYS A 529 32.54 12.78 -9.70
CA LYS A 529 31.70 13.74 -8.97
C LYS A 529 30.82 13.05 -7.93
N LYS A 530 30.09 11.99 -8.31
CA LYS A 530 29.24 11.22 -7.38
C LYS A 530 30.03 10.61 -6.21
N ARG A 531 31.27 10.17 -6.44
CA ARG A 531 32.14 9.68 -5.39
C ARG A 531 32.50 10.78 -4.40
N THR A 532 32.95 11.95 -4.88
CA THR A 532 33.19 13.11 -4.02
C THR A 532 31.95 13.58 -3.28
N THR A 533 30.76 13.57 -3.90
CA THR A 533 29.52 13.95 -3.20
C THR A 533 29.17 12.97 -2.08
N ARG A 534 29.40 11.67 -2.31
CA ARG A 534 29.24 10.62 -1.28
C ARG A 534 30.22 10.80 -0.13
N GLU A 535 31.50 11.02 -0.45
CA GLU A 535 32.56 11.27 0.54
C GLU A 535 32.25 12.52 1.38
N VAL A 536 31.78 13.60 0.75
CA VAL A 536 31.32 14.82 1.45
C VAL A 536 30.11 14.53 2.32
N SER A 537 29.10 13.78 1.84
CA SER A 537 27.93 13.44 2.65
C SER A 537 28.29 12.55 3.85
N THR A 538 29.24 11.63 3.71
CA THR A 538 29.73 10.80 4.83
C THR A 538 30.54 11.59 5.85
N LEU A 539 31.25 12.64 5.42
CA LEU A 539 31.95 13.56 6.30
C LEU A 539 30.98 14.50 7.04
N HIS A 540 29.84 14.82 6.45
CA HIS A 540 28.80 15.63 7.11
C HIS A 540 27.88 14.79 8.03
N SER A 541 27.89 13.47 7.90
CA SER A 541 27.13 12.54 8.76
C SER A 541 27.95 11.98 9.93
N THR A 542 29.23 12.37 10.07
CA THR A 542 30.07 12.01 11.23
C THR A 542 30.08 13.20 12.20
N PRO A 543 29.39 13.12 13.35
CA PRO A 543 29.41 14.21 14.32
C PRO A 543 30.78 14.29 14.99
N ALA A 544 31.32 15.50 15.10
CA ALA A 544 32.50 15.80 15.90
C ALA A 544 32.25 15.58 17.41
#